data_AF-A0A936W5T9-F1
#
_entry.id   AF-A0A936W5T9-F1
#
_cell.length_a   1.000
_cell.length_b   1.000
_cell.length_c   1.000
_cell.angle_alpha   90.00
_cell.angle_beta   90.00
_cell.angle_gamma   90.00
#
_symmetry.space_group_name_H-M   'P 1'
#
loop_
_entity.id
_entity.type
_entity.pdbx_description
1 polymer ?
#
loop_
_entity_poly.entity_id
_entity_poly.type
_entity_poly.pdbx_seq_one_letter_code
_entity_poly.pdbx_strand_id
1 'polypeptide(L)'
;MESSGNSNGSGTNGSAPKSISYFMNTKNWWGPLTFIAIISILGVGMIGFQTYHDAPPMAGFISDKGDELITKESLVAGQIIFHKYALMEYGSFFGDGAQRGPDFTAEALHQVSVFMTDYKIANFKEAKGIEPDDLESRMLGEQVKDELKVNRYDKKSNTVMLSEAQTYAYNKLITYYTDLYIDKNTDDKFPPVGYIASRQEVADLSSFFFWGAWVCVTQRPGSSYSYTHNWPFDPDAGNTPTSPVILWSVLGLLGFVLACGLVLYYIGQYNQLSNKFFKPPVRDLFTIEKVRNFSPTKTQRATFKFFFVAILLFFLQVSSGLITINDFINYLGYVGINIVGDVPVTISRSWHLMLALYWISTCWIASSIFILPILSKKEVPGQLRLINILFVLLFILVGGSLVGMVMGPLGLMGEWSNFLGHQGWEFVDFGKVYQILLMGIFILWGIVVYRGIKPSLIKHEPWNLPNWIMYSVIGIPLLFLSGFVARPETNFVIADFWRWMVIHMWVEAFLKFSLPS
;
A
#
# COMPACT_ATOMS: atom_id res chain seq x y z
N MET A 1 -55.19 -9.63 -27.93
CA MET A 1 -54.40 -9.32 -29.13
C MET A 1 -52.96 -9.68 -28.82
N GLU A 2 -52.65 -10.97 -28.64
CA GLU A 2 -52.34 -11.89 -29.75
C GLU A 2 -51.44 -11.26 -30.81
N SER A 3 -50.14 -11.41 -30.59
CA SER A 3 -49.17 -11.60 -31.65
C SER A 3 -48.29 -12.78 -31.24
N SER A 4 -48.81 -13.97 -31.57
CA SER A 4 -48.05 -15.21 -31.64
C SER A 4 -47.01 -15.09 -32.75
N GLY A 5 -45.88 -14.47 -32.44
CA GLY A 5 -44.67 -14.52 -33.25
C GLY A 5 -44.01 -15.88 -33.09
N ASN A 6 -44.49 -16.86 -33.84
CA ASN A 6 -43.84 -18.15 -34.03
C ASN A 6 -42.52 -17.94 -34.79
N SER A 7 -41.45 -17.54 -34.09
CA SER A 7 -40.10 -17.61 -34.64
C SER A 7 -39.61 -19.05 -34.51
N ASN A 8 -40.02 -19.88 -35.48
CA ASN A 8 -39.23 -21.02 -35.94
C ASN A 8 -37.90 -20.48 -36.50
N GLY A 9 -37.04 -19.99 -35.61
CA GLY A 9 -35.62 -19.85 -35.88
C GLY A 9 -35.05 -21.25 -35.78
N SER A 10 -34.74 -21.84 -36.93
CA SER A 10 -33.92 -23.04 -37.04
C SER A 10 -32.80 -22.94 -36.00
N GLY A 11 -32.83 -23.81 -34.99
CA GLY A 11 -31.72 -24.01 -34.08
C GLY A 11 -30.55 -24.49 -34.92
N THR A 12 -29.78 -23.56 -35.47
CA THR A 12 -28.45 -23.87 -35.94
C THR A 12 -27.75 -24.38 -34.70
N ASN A 13 -27.48 -25.69 -34.70
CA ASN A 13 -26.44 -26.30 -33.90
C ASN A 13 -25.12 -25.66 -34.35
N GLY A 14 -24.93 -24.37 -34.06
CA GLY A 14 -23.66 -23.70 -34.16
C GLY A 14 -22.80 -24.36 -33.11
N SER A 15 -22.05 -25.38 -33.52
CA SER A 15 -20.99 -25.93 -32.70
C SER A 15 -20.12 -24.75 -32.29
N ALA A 16 -19.99 -24.54 -30.98
CA ALA A 16 -19.09 -23.52 -30.46
C ALA A 16 -17.74 -23.66 -31.18
N PRO A 17 -17.10 -22.56 -31.61
CA PRO A 17 -15.78 -22.64 -32.22
C PRO A 17 -14.86 -23.54 -31.38
N LYS A 18 -14.01 -24.35 -32.04
CA LYS A 18 -13.15 -25.35 -31.35
C LYS A 18 -12.35 -24.74 -30.18
N SER A 19 -11.98 -23.46 -30.27
CA SER A 19 -11.34 -22.71 -29.19
C SER A 19 -12.24 -22.52 -27.95
N ILE A 20 -13.49 -22.08 -28.14
CA ILE A 20 -14.45 -21.85 -27.05
C ILE A 20 -14.78 -23.18 -26.33
N SER A 21 -15.02 -24.24 -27.09
CA SER A 21 -15.27 -25.57 -26.52
C SER A 21 -14.08 -26.14 -25.73
N TYR A 22 -12.84 -25.78 -26.09
CA TYR A 22 -11.65 -26.13 -25.30
C TYR A 22 -11.63 -25.41 -23.95
N PHE A 23 -11.88 -24.09 -23.93
CA PHE A 23 -11.89 -23.29 -22.71
C PHE A 23 -13.08 -23.59 -21.79
N MET A 24 -14.21 -24.04 -22.31
CA MET A 24 -15.38 -24.40 -21.49
C MET A 24 -15.27 -25.79 -20.84
N ASN A 25 -14.27 -26.60 -21.19
CA ASN A 25 -14.02 -27.88 -20.54
C ASN A 25 -13.11 -27.68 -19.32
N THR A 26 -13.64 -27.89 -18.12
CA THR A 26 -12.90 -27.72 -16.85
C THR A 26 -11.63 -28.58 -16.79
N LYS A 27 -11.57 -29.73 -17.45
CA LYS A 27 -10.34 -30.55 -17.51
C LYS A 27 -9.16 -29.81 -18.14
N ASN A 28 -9.43 -28.84 -19.01
CA ASN A 28 -8.42 -28.09 -19.74
C ASN A 28 -7.99 -26.80 -19.02
N TRP A 29 -8.67 -26.39 -17.94
CA TRP A 29 -8.38 -25.15 -17.22
C TRP A 29 -6.96 -25.11 -16.62
N TRP A 30 -6.35 -26.28 -16.37
CA TRP A 30 -4.96 -26.37 -15.94
C TRP A 30 -3.99 -25.68 -16.90
N GLY A 31 -4.20 -25.79 -18.22
CA GLY A 31 -3.30 -25.20 -19.21
C GLY A 31 -3.26 -23.67 -19.11
N PRO A 32 -4.39 -22.97 -19.34
CA PRO A 32 -4.46 -21.51 -19.25
C PRO A 32 -4.09 -20.98 -17.86
N LEU A 33 -4.54 -21.61 -16.77
CA LEU A 33 -4.24 -21.14 -15.41
C LEU A 33 -2.75 -21.30 -15.07
N THR A 34 -2.12 -22.41 -15.46
CA THR A 34 -0.68 -22.60 -15.25
C THR A 34 0.13 -21.61 -16.09
N PHE A 35 -0.29 -21.36 -17.33
CA PHE A 35 0.35 -20.36 -18.19
C PHE A 35 0.28 -18.95 -17.58
N ILE A 36 -0.90 -18.53 -17.11
CA ILE A 36 -1.09 -17.25 -16.42
C ILE A 36 -0.24 -17.20 -15.15
N ALA A 37 -0.24 -18.26 -14.35
CA ALA A 37 0.55 -18.34 -13.13
C ALA A 37 2.06 -18.21 -13.41
N ILE A 38 2.59 -18.93 -14.40
CA ILE A 38 4.00 -18.86 -14.79
C ILE A 38 4.37 -17.44 -15.24
N ILE A 39 3.59 -16.83 -16.14
CA ILE A 39 3.86 -15.47 -16.62
C ILE A 39 3.79 -14.46 -15.47
N SER A 40 2.80 -14.60 -14.58
CA SER A 40 2.65 -13.69 -13.44
C SER A 40 3.82 -13.83 -12.46
N ILE A 41 4.24 -15.06 -12.13
CA ILE A 41 5.38 -15.32 -11.23
C ILE A 41 6.69 -14.83 -11.86
N LEU A 42 6.91 -15.08 -13.16
CA LEU A 42 8.09 -14.59 -13.87
C LEU A 42 8.10 -13.06 -13.94
N GLY A 43 6.96 -12.43 -14.24
CA GLY A 43 6.83 -10.98 -14.30
C GLY A 43 7.12 -10.33 -12.96
N VAL A 44 6.46 -10.77 -11.89
CA VAL A 44 6.67 -10.26 -10.53
C VAL A 44 8.08 -10.57 -10.03
N GLY A 45 8.61 -11.76 -10.33
CA GLY A 45 9.98 -12.14 -9.99
C GLY A 45 11.03 -11.29 -10.70
N MET A 46 10.81 -10.96 -11.98
CA MET A 46 11.66 -10.05 -12.74
C MET A 46 11.63 -8.63 -12.17
N ILE A 47 10.44 -8.10 -11.88
CA ILE A 47 10.28 -6.77 -11.26
C ILE A 47 10.96 -6.74 -9.89
N GLY A 48 10.78 -7.78 -9.08
CA GLY A 48 11.45 -7.91 -7.79
C GLY A 48 12.97 -7.93 -7.93
N PHE A 49 13.51 -8.79 -8.82
CA PHE A 49 14.96 -8.83 -9.09
C PHE A 49 15.50 -7.48 -9.53
N GLN A 50 14.81 -6.80 -10.45
CA GLN A 50 15.21 -5.50 -10.93
C GLN A 50 15.15 -4.44 -9.82
N THR A 51 14.13 -4.47 -8.97
CA THR A 51 14.02 -3.56 -7.81
C THR A 51 15.22 -3.69 -6.88
N TYR A 52 15.66 -4.92 -6.58
CA TYR A 52 16.83 -5.14 -5.72
C TYR A 52 18.16 -4.72 -6.38
N HIS A 53 18.29 -4.90 -7.69
CA HIS A 53 19.51 -4.57 -8.43
C HIS A 53 19.64 -3.07 -8.72
N ASP A 54 18.51 -2.43 -9.06
CA ASP A 54 18.44 -1.04 -9.52
C ASP A 54 17.96 -0.08 -8.41
N ALA A 55 17.81 -0.55 -7.17
CA ALA A 55 17.48 0.32 -6.03
C ALA A 55 18.51 1.45 -5.87
N PRO A 56 18.09 2.67 -5.51
CA PRO A 56 19.01 3.74 -5.19
C PRO A 56 19.88 3.35 -3.98
N PRO A 57 21.20 3.61 -4.01
CA PRO A 57 22.09 3.24 -2.92
C PRO A 57 21.76 4.05 -1.66
N MET A 58 21.74 3.38 -0.50
CA MET A 58 21.87 4.05 0.80
C MET A 58 23.35 4.18 1.12
N ALA A 59 23.94 5.29 0.69
CA ALA A 59 25.36 5.62 0.76
C ALA A 59 25.61 6.82 1.68
N GLY A 60 26.84 6.94 2.21
CA GLY A 60 27.25 8.15 2.91
C GLY A 60 27.46 9.31 1.94
N PHE A 61 27.37 10.55 2.44
CA PHE A 61 27.64 11.75 1.67
C PHE A 61 28.85 12.49 2.25
N ILE A 62 29.75 12.90 1.36
CA ILE A 62 30.97 13.64 1.71
C ILE A 62 31.01 14.96 0.96
N SER A 63 31.65 15.98 1.54
CA SER A 63 31.95 17.23 0.86
C SER A 63 33.03 17.02 -0.21
N ASP A 64 33.19 18.01 -1.09
CA ASP A 64 34.30 18.07 -2.05
C ASP A 64 35.69 18.13 -1.37
N LYS A 65 35.75 18.59 -0.12
CA LYS A 65 36.93 18.63 0.74
C LYS A 65 37.20 17.31 1.47
N GLY A 66 36.27 16.35 1.36
CA GLY A 66 36.37 15.02 1.99
C GLY A 66 35.81 14.95 3.41
N ASP A 67 35.10 15.99 3.86
CA ASP A 67 34.43 15.98 5.16
C ASP A 67 33.18 15.10 5.10
N GLU A 68 32.97 14.24 6.09
CA GLU A 68 31.78 13.40 6.18
C GLU A 68 30.57 14.24 6.62
N LEU A 69 29.55 14.33 5.77
CA LEU A 69 28.35 15.14 6.00
C LEU A 69 27.16 14.29 6.45
N ILE A 70 27.01 13.11 5.86
CA ILE A 70 25.93 12.17 6.14
C ILE A 70 26.52 10.76 6.19
N THR A 71 26.37 10.08 7.32
CA THR A 71 26.75 8.67 7.44
C THR A 71 25.60 7.78 7.00
N LYS A 72 25.89 6.54 6.60
CA LYS A 72 24.84 5.57 6.31
C LYS A 72 23.95 5.31 7.53
N GLU A 73 24.56 5.32 8.72
CA GLU A 73 23.88 5.13 10.01
C GLU A 73 22.89 6.26 10.29
N SER A 74 23.26 7.52 10.00
CA SER A 74 22.37 8.67 10.15
C SER A 74 21.17 8.60 9.19
N LEU A 75 21.37 8.14 7.95
CA LEU A 75 20.26 7.92 7.01
C LEU A 75 19.28 6.85 7.49
N VAL A 76 19.80 5.73 7.96
CA VAL A 76 18.97 4.63 8.48
C VAL A 76 18.26 5.10 9.76
N ALA A 77 18.92 5.85 10.64
CA ALA A 77 18.29 6.44 11.82
C ALA A 77 17.15 7.39 11.43
N GLY A 78 17.37 8.27 10.46
CA GLY A 78 16.34 9.17 9.91
C GLY A 78 15.13 8.41 9.36
N GLN A 79 15.35 7.32 8.62
CA GLN A 79 14.28 6.45 8.14
C GLN A 79 13.49 5.80 9.29
N ILE A 80 14.19 5.32 10.32
CA ILE A 80 13.55 4.74 11.51
C ILE A 80 12.72 5.80 12.24
N ILE A 81 13.23 7.03 12.36
CA ILE A 81 12.52 8.15 12.99
C ILE A 81 11.25 8.50 12.20
N PHE A 82 11.35 8.54 10.87
CA PHE A 82 10.20 8.74 9.97
C PHE A 82 9.08 7.72 10.25
N HIS A 83 9.45 6.45 10.41
CA HIS A 83 8.50 5.39 10.75
C HIS A 83 8.01 5.45 12.20
N LYS A 84 8.89 5.74 13.17
CA LYS A 84 8.60 5.82 14.61
C LYS A 84 7.50 6.84 14.90
N TYR A 85 7.57 8.00 14.26
CA TYR A 85 6.59 9.08 14.42
C TYR A 85 5.43 9.01 13.41
N ALA A 86 5.31 7.90 12.67
CA ALA A 86 4.24 7.67 11.69
C ALA A 86 4.07 8.84 10.70
N LEU A 87 5.17 9.44 10.23
CA LEU A 87 5.10 10.63 9.37
C LEU A 87 4.44 10.36 8.02
N MET A 88 4.43 9.10 7.56
CA MET A 88 3.69 8.65 6.37
C MET A 88 2.15 8.73 6.55
N GLU A 89 1.66 8.86 7.78
CA GLU A 89 0.24 9.08 8.11
C GLU A 89 -0.11 10.58 8.16
N TYR A 90 0.89 11.46 8.05
CA TYR A 90 0.70 12.90 7.96
C TYR A 90 0.99 13.42 6.54
N GLY A 91 2.20 13.17 6.04
CA GLY A 91 2.64 13.49 4.69
C GLY A 91 2.98 12.25 3.88
N SER A 92 3.76 12.42 2.83
CA SER A 92 4.19 11.32 1.95
C SER A 92 5.71 11.31 1.72
N PHE A 93 6.23 10.15 1.34
CA PHE A 93 7.61 9.98 0.91
C PHE A 93 7.60 9.20 -0.41
N PHE A 94 8.25 9.73 -1.45
CA PHE A 94 8.11 9.24 -2.82
C PHE A 94 6.65 9.19 -3.35
N GLY A 95 5.78 10.07 -2.83
CA GLY A 95 4.38 10.18 -3.23
C GLY A 95 3.42 9.24 -2.52
N ASP A 96 3.94 8.27 -1.76
CA ASP A 96 3.13 7.34 -0.97
C ASP A 96 2.97 7.85 0.47
N GLY A 97 1.72 7.88 0.95
CA GLY A 97 1.35 8.32 2.29
C GLY A 97 0.13 9.24 2.32
N ALA A 98 0.03 10.04 3.38
CA ALA A 98 -1.05 10.96 3.61
C ALA A 98 -0.89 12.29 2.86
N GLN A 99 -2.00 13.01 2.71
CA GLN A 99 -2.08 14.26 1.94
C GLN A 99 -2.34 15.48 2.84
N ARG A 100 -2.13 15.34 4.15
CA ARG A 100 -2.34 16.46 5.09
C ARG A 100 -1.09 17.33 5.19
N GLY A 101 0.06 16.69 5.26
CA GLY A 101 1.39 17.28 5.22
C GLY A 101 1.95 17.34 3.81
N PRO A 102 3.18 17.85 3.66
CA PRO A 102 3.87 17.85 2.38
C PRO A 102 4.27 16.43 1.97
N ASP A 103 4.64 16.28 0.70
CA ASP A 103 5.55 15.20 0.34
C ASP A 103 6.96 15.62 0.75
N PHE A 104 7.55 14.92 1.72
CA PHE A 104 8.84 15.29 2.29
C PHE A 104 9.98 15.23 1.26
N THR A 105 9.87 14.35 0.25
CA THR A 105 10.88 14.24 -0.80
C THR A 105 10.79 15.38 -1.81
N ALA A 106 9.57 15.80 -2.16
CA ALA A 106 9.34 16.94 -3.04
C ALA A 106 9.66 18.26 -2.34
N GLU A 107 9.27 18.43 -1.08
CA GLU A 107 9.63 19.60 -0.28
C GLU A 107 11.14 19.72 -0.13
N ALA A 108 11.82 18.64 0.28
CA ALA A 108 13.26 18.65 0.40
C ALA A 108 13.95 18.96 -0.94
N LEU A 109 13.47 18.41 -2.06
CA LEU A 109 14.04 18.68 -3.38
C LEU A 109 13.90 20.16 -3.75
N HIS A 110 12.71 20.72 -3.57
CA HIS A 110 12.46 22.12 -3.87
C HIS A 110 13.34 23.04 -3.02
N GLN A 111 13.38 22.81 -1.69
CA GLN A 111 14.21 23.58 -0.78
C GLN A 111 15.70 23.48 -1.12
N VAL A 112 16.19 22.28 -1.47
CA VAL A 112 17.58 22.10 -1.92
C VAL A 112 17.86 22.90 -3.18
N SER A 113 16.95 22.90 -4.17
CA SER A 113 17.11 23.69 -5.39
C SER A 113 17.17 25.20 -5.11
N VAL A 114 16.28 25.69 -4.25
CA VAL A 114 16.25 27.10 -3.82
C VAL A 114 17.55 27.46 -3.09
N PHE A 115 17.97 26.68 -2.09
CA PHE A 115 19.18 26.98 -1.32
C PHE A 115 20.46 26.90 -2.16
N MET A 116 20.53 25.99 -3.14
CA MET A 116 21.65 25.95 -4.09
C MET A 116 21.65 27.19 -4.98
N THR A 117 20.49 27.66 -5.40
CA THR A 117 20.36 28.89 -6.20
C THR A 117 20.78 30.11 -5.40
N ASP A 118 20.33 30.21 -4.14
CA ASP A 118 20.74 31.26 -3.20
C ASP A 118 22.26 31.29 -2.99
N TYR A 119 22.89 30.11 -2.84
CA TYR A 119 24.34 29.99 -2.73
C TYR A 119 25.05 30.54 -3.96
N LYS A 120 24.58 30.20 -5.16
CA LYS A 120 25.18 30.68 -6.40
C LYS A 120 24.99 32.19 -6.59
N ILE A 121 23.83 32.73 -6.22
CA ILE A 121 23.55 34.17 -6.24
C ILE A 121 24.47 34.91 -5.25
N ALA A 122 24.63 34.39 -4.03
CA ALA A 122 25.52 34.98 -3.04
C ALA A 122 26.98 35.01 -3.52
N ASN A 123 27.47 33.90 -4.07
CA ASN A 123 28.82 33.80 -4.62
C ASN A 123 29.02 34.74 -5.83
N PHE A 124 28.00 34.87 -6.68
CA PHE A 124 28.02 35.80 -7.81
C PHE A 124 28.15 37.25 -7.31
N LYS A 125 27.35 37.64 -6.31
CA LYS A 125 27.37 38.96 -5.71
C LYS A 125 28.72 39.27 -5.07
N GLU A 126 29.31 38.30 -4.37
CA GLU A 126 30.64 38.45 -3.78
C GLU A 126 31.72 38.62 -4.86
N ALA A 127 31.66 37.84 -5.94
CA ALA A 127 32.65 37.88 -7.00
C ALA A 127 32.57 39.15 -7.89
N LYS A 128 31.37 39.64 -8.19
CA LYS A 128 31.17 40.80 -9.08
C LYS A 128 30.84 42.12 -8.37
N GLY A 129 30.49 42.08 -7.08
CA GLY A 129 30.08 43.26 -6.31
C GLY A 129 28.72 43.84 -6.69
N ILE A 130 27.94 43.13 -7.52
CA ILE A 130 26.61 43.55 -7.99
C ILE A 130 25.62 42.38 -7.86
N GLU A 131 24.33 42.70 -7.69
CA GLU A 131 23.28 41.69 -7.79
C GLU A 131 23.17 41.19 -9.25
N PRO A 132 22.89 39.89 -9.47
CA PRO A 132 22.67 39.37 -10.81
C PRO A 132 21.40 39.97 -11.42
N ASP A 133 21.45 40.25 -12.72
CA ASP A 133 20.23 40.59 -13.47
C ASP A 133 19.32 39.37 -13.67
N ASP A 134 18.16 39.57 -14.30
CA ASP A 134 17.18 38.49 -14.55
C ASP A 134 17.76 37.35 -15.42
N LEU A 135 18.62 37.68 -16.38
CA LEU A 135 19.22 36.69 -17.28
C LEU A 135 20.27 35.88 -16.52
N GLU A 136 21.13 36.56 -15.75
CA GLU A 136 22.15 35.94 -14.91
C GLU A 136 21.51 35.04 -13.85
N SER A 137 20.43 35.49 -13.20
CA SER A 137 19.68 34.68 -12.22
C SER A 137 19.12 33.40 -12.84
N ARG A 138 18.56 33.46 -14.06
CA ARG A 138 18.09 32.27 -14.78
C ARG A 138 19.24 31.34 -15.17
N MET A 139 20.37 31.89 -15.62
CA MET A 139 21.56 31.09 -15.93
C MET A 139 22.08 30.35 -14.70
N LEU A 140 22.10 30.99 -13.52
CA LEU A 140 22.49 30.33 -12.27
C LEU A 140 21.51 29.21 -11.91
N GLY A 141 20.20 29.43 -12.09
CA GLY A 141 19.19 28.38 -11.91
C GLY A 141 19.39 27.18 -12.84
N GLU A 142 19.66 27.40 -14.12
CA GLU A 142 19.98 26.29 -15.06
C GLU A 142 21.25 25.54 -14.65
N GLN A 143 22.29 26.25 -14.18
CA GLN A 143 23.49 25.58 -13.64
C GLN A 143 23.18 24.73 -12.39
N VAL A 144 22.22 25.11 -11.55
CA VAL A 144 21.78 24.29 -10.42
C VAL A 144 21.11 23.03 -10.91
N LYS A 145 20.23 23.11 -11.93
CA LYS A 145 19.58 21.94 -12.54
C LYS A 145 20.59 20.94 -13.07
N ASP A 146 21.55 21.41 -13.86
CA ASP A 146 22.61 20.55 -14.40
C ASP A 146 23.41 19.88 -13.28
N GLU A 147 23.73 20.62 -12.22
CA GLU A 147 24.50 20.12 -11.10
C GLU A 147 23.75 19.08 -10.25
N LEU A 148 22.45 19.28 -10.01
CA LEU A 148 21.60 18.32 -9.30
C LEU A 148 21.44 16.98 -10.05
N LYS A 149 21.45 17.04 -11.39
CA LYS A 149 21.28 15.86 -12.25
C LYS A 149 22.52 14.97 -12.27
N VAL A 150 23.71 15.50 -12.02
CA VAL A 150 24.97 14.75 -12.10
C VAL A 150 25.08 13.74 -10.95
N ASN A 151 25.29 12.46 -11.33
CA ASN A 151 25.49 11.39 -10.37
C ASN A 151 26.97 11.26 -9.98
N ARG A 152 27.30 11.66 -8.75
CA ARG A 152 28.65 11.57 -8.16
C ARG A 152 28.81 10.40 -7.17
N TYR A 153 28.01 9.34 -7.33
CA TYR A 153 28.10 8.13 -6.52
C TYR A 153 29.29 7.25 -6.96
N ASP A 154 30.18 6.94 -6.02
CA ASP A 154 31.23 5.93 -6.22
C ASP A 154 30.86 4.60 -5.55
N LYS A 155 30.76 3.56 -6.38
CA LYS A 155 30.44 2.19 -5.95
C LYS A 155 31.51 1.56 -5.07
N LYS A 156 32.78 1.97 -5.18
CA LYS A 156 33.90 1.36 -4.43
C LYS A 156 33.92 1.82 -2.98
N SER A 157 33.79 3.13 -2.77
CA SER A 157 33.74 3.76 -1.45
C SER A 157 32.34 3.74 -0.83
N ASN A 158 31.30 3.47 -1.63
CA ASN A 158 29.89 3.59 -1.23
C ASN A 158 29.56 4.98 -0.66
N THR A 159 30.08 6.02 -1.33
CA THR A 159 29.86 7.42 -0.97
C THR A 159 29.43 8.25 -2.17
N VAL A 160 28.65 9.29 -1.91
CA VAL A 160 28.27 10.32 -2.88
C VAL A 160 29.00 11.61 -2.52
N MET A 161 29.74 12.17 -3.47
CA MET A 161 30.41 13.46 -3.28
C MET A 161 29.44 14.60 -3.59
N LEU A 162 29.24 15.50 -2.64
CA LEU A 162 28.45 16.72 -2.78
C LEU A 162 29.34 17.89 -3.18
N SER A 163 28.82 18.77 -4.03
CA SER A 163 29.46 20.06 -4.28
C SER A 163 29.34 21.00 -3.09
N GLU A 164 30.06 22.12 -3.11
CA GLU A 164 29.90 23.17 -2.10
C GLU A 164 28.46 23.70 -2.04
N ALA A 165 27.81 23.89 -3.19
CA ALA A 165 26.42 24.35 -3.26
C ALA A 165 25.44 23.34 -2.64
N GLN A 166 25.61 22.04 -2.95
CA GLN A 166 24.81 20.97 -2.34
C GLN A 166 25.06 20.85 -0.83
N THR A 167 26.31 21.01 -0.41
CA THR A 167 26.71 21.00 1.01
C THR A 167 26.07 22.16 1.78
N TYR A 168 26.09 23.37 1.20
CA TYR A 168 25.39 24.53 1.76
C TYR A 168 23.89 24.28 1.87
N ALA A 169 23.26 23.76 0.80
CA ALA A 169 21.85 23.47 0.77
C ALA A 169 21.45 22.41 1.81
N TYR A 170 22.25 21.36 2.00
CA TYR A 170 22.02 20.36 3.04
C TYR A 170 22.02 20.96 4.45
N ASN A 171 23.00 21.80 4.79
CA ASN A 171 23.05 22.46 6.10
C ASN A 171 21.85 23.40 6.33
N LYS A 172 21.41 24.11 5.28
CA LYS A 172 20.18 24.92 5.31
C LYS A 172 18.93 24.06 5.47
N LEU A 173 18.89 22.88 4.87
CA LEU A 173 17.77 21.95 5.01
C LEU A 173 17.62 21.42 6.44
N ILE A 174 18.72 21.08 7.12
CA ILE A 174 18.68 20.74 8.56
C ILE A 174 18.08 21.89 9.37
N THR A 175 18.50 23.12 9.08
CA THR A 175 17.98 24.32 9.77
C THR A 175 16.49 24.51 9.48
N TYR A 176 16.07 24.34 8.22
CA TYR A 176 14.67 24.45 7.81
C TYR A 176 13.76 23.48 8.57
N TYR A 177 14.12 22.20 8.63
CA TYR A 177 13.33 21.22 9.37
C TYR A 177 13.45 21.40 10.89
N THR A 178 14.60 21.82 11.41
CA THR A 178 14.74 22.15 12.84
C THR A 178 13.82 23.31 13.24
N ASP A 179 13.72 24.34 12.41
CA ASP A 179 12.77 25.43 12.57
C ASP A 179 11.32 24.92 12.54
N LEU A 180 10.99 24.05 11.57
CA LEU A 180 9.64 23.51 11.38
C LEU A 180 9.19 22.62 12.56
N TYR A 181 10.05 21.72 13.03
CA TYR A 181 9.70 20.75 14.07
C TYR A 181 9.89 21.30 15.50
N ILE A 182 10.85 22.20 15.72
CA ILE A 182 11.30 22.63 17.05
C ILE A 182 11.25 24.17 17.22
N ASP A 183 12.07 24.94 16.51
CA ASP A 183 12.36 26.33 16.91
C ASP A 183 11.26 27.34 16.59
N LYS A 184 10.49 27.10 15.53
CA LYS A 184 9.38 27.95 15.07
C LYS A 184 8.07 27.18 15.00
N ASN A 185 8.00 26.03 15.68
CA ASN A 185 6.80 25.22 15.74
C ASN A 185 5.75 25.91 16.62
N THR A 186 4.56 26.11 16.08
CA THR A 186 3.40 26.70 16.77
C THR A 186 2.32 25.64 16.91
N ASP A 187 1.64 25.59 18.06
CA ASP A 187 0.59 24.59 18.37
C ASP A 187 -0.60 24.56 17.39
N ASP A 188 -0.74 25.57 16.54
CA ASP A 188 -1.82 25.69 15.56
C ASP A 188 -1.64 24.79 14.32
N LYS A 189 -0.51 24.09 14.18
CA LYS A 189 -0.19 23.24 13.02
C LYS A 189 0.46 21.91 13.44
N PHE A 190 0.27 20.87 12.63
CA PHE A 190 1.04 19.64 12.78
C PHE A 190 2.48 19.88 12.29
N PRO A 191 3.49 19.34 13.00
CA PRO A 191 3.38 18.48 14.18
C PRO A 191 3.15 19.26 15.48
N PRO A 192 2.37 18.75 16.45
CA PRO A 192 2.20 19.40 17.76
C PRO A 192 3.54 19.69 18.44
N VAL A 193 3.59 20.73 19.28
CA VAL A 193 4.82 21.08 19.99
C VAL A 193 5.32 19.89 20.80
N GLY A 194 6.60 19.54 20.62
CA GLY A 194 7.22 18.41 21.31
C GLY A 194 6.96 17.03 20.68
N TYR A 195 6.30 16.95 19.52
CA TYR A 195 6.12 15.68 18.80
C TYR A 195 7.46 15.02 18.45
N ILE A 196 8.44 15.81 17.99
CA ILE A 196 9.85 15.41 17.87
C ILE A 196 10.68 16.42 18.67
N ALA A 197 11.19 16.00 19.83
CA ALA A 197 11.89 16.91 20.75
C ALA A 197 13.41 16.96 20.53
N SER A 198 14.00 15.93 19.92
CA SER A 198 15.46 15.81 19.77
C SER A 198 15.93 16.48 18.49
N ARG A 199 16.83 17.47 18.61
CA ARG A 199 17.49 18.09 17.46
C ARG A 199 18.31 17.08 16.64
N GLN A 200 18.89 16.06 17.28
CA GLN A 200 19.60 15.01 16.56
C GLN A 200 18.62 14.16 15.73
N GLU A 201 17.45 13.83 16.27
CA GLU A 201 16.44 13.09 15.50
C GLU A 201 15.97 13.89 14.28
N VAL A 202 15.79 15.21 14.43
CA VAL A 202 15.43 16.09 13.29
C VAL A 202 16.57 16.20 12.28
N ALA A 203 17.83 16.23 12.72
CA ALA A 203 18.98 16.24 11.82
C ALA A 203 19.05 14.95 10.99
N ASP A 204 18.95 13.78 11.64
CA ASP A 204 18.96 12.48 10.97
C ASP A 204 17.76 12.34 10.00
N LEU A 205 16.58 12.81 10.42
CA LEU A 205 15.39 12.86 9.57
C LEU A 205 15.61 13.77 8.34
N SER A 206 16.26 14.91 8.52
CA SER A 206 16.62 15.82 7.42
C SER A 206 17.60 15.17 6.45
N SER A 207 18.56 14.38 6.93
CA SER A 207 19.45 13.58 6.10
C SER A 207 18.67 12.55 5.26
N PHE A 208 17.68 11.89 5.85
CA PHE A 208 16.82 10.96 5.13
C PHE A 208 15.97 11.66 4.05
N PHE A 209 15.41 12.83 4.35
CA PHE A 209 14.69 13.64 3.37
C PHE A 209 15.59 14.15 2.25
N PHE A 210 16.81 14.56 2.58
CA PHE A 210 17.84 14.94 1.60
C PHE A 210 18.20 13.77 0.68
N TRP A 211 18.38 12.57 1.23
CA TRP A 211 18.60 11.37 0.42
C TRP A 211 17.43 11.11 -0.53
N GLY A 212 16.18 11.23 -0.06
CA GLY A 212 14.99 11.13 -0.91
C GLY A 212 15.01 12.15 -2.06
N ALA A 213 15.32 13.42 -1.76
CA ALA A 213 15.47 14.46 -2.77
C ALA A 213 16.57 14.14 -3.81
N TRP A 214 17.74 13.68 -3.34
CA TRP A 214 18.84 13.25 -4.21
C TRP A 214 18.43 12.12 -5.15
N VAL A 215 17.74 11.10 -4.64
CA VAL A 215 17.19 9.99 -5.44
C VAL A 215 16.23 10.52 -6.51
N CYS A 216 15.38 11.48 -6.16
CA CYS A 216 14.38 12.05 -7.06
C CYS A 216 14.93 12.88 -8.21
N VAL A 217 16.12 13.48 -8.07
CA VAL A 217 16.68 14.41 -9.08
C VAL A 217 17.89 13.84 -9.82
N THR A 218 18.76 13.08 -9.16
CA THR A 218 20.02 12.61 -9.73
C THR A 218 19.80 11.50 -10.76
N GLN A 219 20.42 11.64 -11.94
CA GLN A 219 20.30 10.70 -13.04
C GLN A 219 20.84 9.31 -12.69
N ARG A 220 20.16 8.25 -13.15
CA ARG A 220 20.70 6.89 -13.05
C ARG A 220 21.98 6.77 -13.89
N PRO A 221 22.98 5.98 -13.46
CA PRO A 221 24.17 5.74 -14.28
C PRO A 221 23.80 5.21 -15.67
N GLY A 222 24.22 5.92 -16.71
CA GLY A 222 23.94 5.57 -18.11
C GLY A 222 22.52 5.89 -18.61
N SER A 223 21.72 6.64 -17.86
CA SER A 223 20.37 7.08 -18.25
C SER A 223 20.23 8.60 -18.23
N SER A 224 19.21 9.12 -18.92
CA SER A 224 18.90 10.57 -18.96
C SER A 224 17.83 11.01 -17.94
N TYR A 225 17.40 10.10 -17.07
CA TYR A 225 16.35 10.32 -16.07
C TYR A 225 16.80 9.88 -14.68
N SER A 226 16.17 10.45 -13.65
CA SER A 226 16.50 10.15 -12.25
C SER A 226 16.10 8.76 -11.79
N TYR A 227 16.46 8.37 -10.56
CA TYR A 227 16.10 7.05 -10.02
C TYR A 227 14.59 6.80 -10.00
N THR A 228 13.80 7.86 -9.92
CA THR A 228 12.32 7.88 -9.88
C THR A 228 11.68 8.30 -11.21
N HIS A 229 12.41 8.24 -12.34
CA HIS A 229 11.91 8.71 -13.64
C HIS A 229 11.49 10.19 -13.66
N ASN A 230 12.27 11.06 -13.01
CA ASN A 230 12.05 12.51 -12.86
C ASN A 230 10.79 12.87 -12.06
N TRP A 231 10.33 11.98 -11.18
CA TRP A 231 9.38 12.34 -10.13
C TRP A 231 10.12 12.91 -8.91
N PRO A 232 9.62 13.95 -8.22
CA PRO A 232 8.37 14.68 -8.43
C PRO A 232 8.52 15.76 -9.51
N PHE A 233 7.39 16.28 -10.03
CA PHE A 233 7.41 17.39 -10.97
C PHE A 233 7.91 18.67 -10.29
N ASP A 234 9.10 19.12 -10.68
CA ASP A 234 9.73 20.35 -10.21
C ASP A 234 10.59 20.92 -11.34
N PRO A 235 10.09 21.91 -12.11
CA PRO A 235 10.85 22.55 -13.19
C PRO A 235 12.12 23.26 -12.73
N ASP A 236 12.15 23.74 -11.48
CA ASP A 236 13.29 24.45 -10.90
C ASP A 236 14.42 23.49 -10.54
N ALA A 237 14.09 22.25 -10.19
CA ALA A 237 15.06 21.15 -10.04
C ALA A 237 15.36 20.39 -11.36
N GLY A 238 14.72 20.77 -12.48
CA GLY A 238 14.89 20.13 -13.78
C GLY A 238 14.16 18.79 -13.92
N ASN A 239 13.13 18.54 -13.10
CA ASN A 239 12.29 17.36 -13.18
C ASN A 239 11.05 17.61 -14.07
N THR A 240 11.02 16.93 -15.22
CA THR A 240 9.89 16.92 -16.16
C THR A 240 9.57 15.50 -16.62
N PRO A 241 8.31 15.22 -17.05
CA PRO A 241 7.92 13.89 -17.51
C PRO A 241 8.83 13.37 -18.62
N THR A 242 9.34 12.15 -18.43
CA THR A 242 10.24 11.52 -19.39
C THR A 242 9.48 10.94 -20.58
N SER A 243 10.14 10.81 -21.74
CA SER A 243 9.52 10.23 -22.94
C SER A 243 8.92 8.83 -22.73
N PRO A 244 9.56 7.90 -21.98
CA PRO A 244 8.96 6.60 -21.67
C PRO A 244 7.63 6.70 -20.91
N VAL A 245 7.50 7.64 -19.96
CA VAL A 245 6.27 7.82 -19.17
C VAL A 245 5.09 8.19 -20.07
N ILE A 246 5.30 9.10 -21.03
CA ILE A 246 4.27 9.49 -21.99
C ILE A 246 3.90 8.33 -22.92
N LEU A 247 4.91 7.64 -23.47
CA LEU A 247 4.70 6.54 -24.40
C LEU A 247 3.90 5.38 -23.76
N TRP A 248 4.31 4.93 -22.58
CA TRP A 248 3.64 3.82 -21.89
C TRP A 248 2.23 4.17 -21.42
N SER A 249 1.95 5.44 -21.11
CA SER A 249 0.60 5.90 -20.79
C SER A 249 -0.36 5.74 -21.99
N VAL A 250 0.09 6.14 -23.19
CA VAL A 250 -0.70 5.99 -24.41
C VAL A 250 -0.88 4.52 -24.79
N LEU A 251 0.20 3.72 -24.75
CA LEU A 251 0.14 2.29 -25.05
C LEU A 251 -0.75 1.54 -24.06
N GLY A 252 -0.70 1.90 -22.77
CA GLY A 252 -1.55 1.33 -21.73
C GLY A 252 -3.04 1.59 -21.99
N LEU A 253 -3.41 2.82 -22.35
CA LEU A 253 -4.79 3.17 -22.69
C LEU A 253 -5.28 2.40 -23.92
N LEU A 254 -4.48 2.33 -24.98
CA LEU A 254 -4.83 1.58 -26.20
C LEU A 254 -4.97 0.08 -25.91
N GLY A 255 -4.06 -0.47 -25.12
CA GLY A 255 -4.12 -1.85 -24.65
C GLY A 255 -5.38 -2.14 -23.83
N PHE A 256 -5.76 -1.23 -22.93
CA PHE A 256 -7.00 -1.35 -22.14
C PHE A 256 -8.25 -1.37 -23.02
N VAL A 257 -8.36 -0.47 -23.99
CA VAL A 257 -9.48 -0.43 -24.93
C VAL A 257 -9.56 -1.72 -25.76
N LEU A 258 -8.43 -2.19 -26.27
CA LEU A 258 -8.35 -3.45 -27.02
C LEU A 258 -8.78 -4.65 -26.15
N ALA A 259 -8.28 -4.73 -24.92
CA ALA A 259 -8.64 -5.79 -23.98
C ALA A 259 -10.14 -5.78 -23.65
N CYS A 260 -10.72 -4.61 -23.38
CA CYS A 260 -12.17 -4.47 -23.17
C CYS A 260 -12.96 -4.95 -24.39
N GLY A 261 -12.55 -4.55 -25.59
CA GLY A 261 -13.17 -5.01 -26.84
C GLY A 261 -13.11 -6.54 -27.00
N LEU A 262 -11.96 -7.14 -26.73
CA LEU A 262 -11.79 -8.60 -26.76
C LEU A 262 -12.67 -9.30 -25.71
N VAL A 263 -12.70 -8.81 -24.47
CA VAL A 263 -13.53 -9.37 -23.40
C VAL A 263 -15.01 -9.29 -23.77
N LEU A 264 -15.49 -8.13 -24.22
CA LEU A 264 -16.88 -7.95 -24.63
C LEU A 264 -17.25 -8.83 -25.84
N TYR A 265 -16.33 -8.99 -26.80
CA TYR A 265 -16.52 -9.91 -27.92
C TYR A 265 -16.70 -11.35 -27.43
N TYR A 266 -15.82 -11.83 -26.54
CA TYR A 266 -15.94 -13.18 -25.99
C TYR A 266 -17.20 -13.35 -25.13
N ILE A 267 -17.56 -12.39 -24.28
CA ILE A 267 -18.82 -12.41 -23.52
C ILE A 267 -20.02 -12.48 -24.47
N GLY A 268 -20.02 -11.69 -25.55
CA GLY A 268 -21.05 -11.73 -26.58
C GLY A 268 -21.17 -13.10 -27.24
N GLN A 269 -20.04 -13.74 -27.55
CA GLN A 269 -20.01 -15.12 -28.07
C GLN A 269 -20.51 -16.15 -27.03
N TYR A 270 -20.12 -16.02 -25.76
CA TYR A 270 -20.55 -16.91 -24.69
C TYR A 270 -22.05 -16.83 -24.44
N ASN A 271 -22.64 -15.62 -24.47
CA ASN A 271 -24.08 -15.41 -24.29
C ASN A 271 -24.92 -16.00 -25.44
N GLN A 272 -24.32 -16.29 -26.59
CA GLN A 272 -24.97 -16.95 -27.72
C GLN A 272 -24.91 -18.49 -27.62
N LEU A 273 -24.16 -19.05 -26.67
CA LEU A 273 -24.09 -20.49 -26.48
C LEU A 273 -25.35 -21.02 -25.81
N SER A 274 -25.95 -22.04 -26.43
CA SER A 274 -27.09 -22.80 -25.88
C SER A 274 -26.80 -23.36 -24.47
N ASN A 275 -27.87 -23.65 -23.70
CA ASN A 275 -27.97 -24.20 -22.33
C ASN A 275 -27.11 -25.44 -21.98
N LYS A 276 -26.18 -25.85 -22.84
CA LYS A 276 -25.23 -26.94 -22.66
C LYS A 276 -24.23 -26.69 -21.52
N PHE A 277 -23.92 -25.43 -21.21
CA PHE A 277 -22.93 -25.05 -20.19
C PHE A 277 -23.53 -24.34 -18.97
N PHE A 278 -24.62 -23.59 -19.16
CA PHE A 278 -25.42 -23.01 -18.08
C PHE A 278 -26.70 -23.84 -17.94
N LYS A 279 -26.69 -24.81 -17.02
CA LYS A 279 -27.94 -25.48 -16.66
C LYS A 279 -28.80 -24.45 -15.91
N PRO A 280 -30.01 -24.11 -16.38
CA PRO A 280 -30.92 -23.31 -15.57
C PRO A 280 -31.08 -23.98 -14.20
N PRO A 281 -31.12 -23.21 -13.10
CA PRO A 281 -31.21 -23.76 -11.76
C PRO A 281 -32.41 -24.71 -11.70
N VAL A 282 -32.15 -25.98 -11.45
CA VAL A 282 -33.19 -27.04 -11.45
C VAL A 282 -34.18 -26.85 -10.29
N ARG A 283 -33.80 -26.04 -9.29
CA ARG A 283 -34.61 -25.63 -8.14
C ARG A 283 -34.19 -24.24 -7.68
N ASP A 284 -35.14 -23.43 -7.21
CA ASP A 284 -34.82 -22.24 -6.42
C ASP A 284 -34.01 -22.65 -5.19
N LEU A 285 -32.77 -22.17 -5.13
CA LEU A 285 -31.86 -22.41 -4.01
C LEU A 285 -32.47 -21.85 -2.72
N PHE A 286 -33.18 -20.72 -2.82
CA PHE A 286 -33.84 -20.01 -1.73
C PHE A 286 -35.33 -19.80 -2.02
N THR A 287 -36.18 -20.62 -1.41
CA THR A 287 -37.62 -20.32 -1.32
C THR A 287 -37.90 -19.58 -0.02
N ILE A 288 -38.94 -18.74 0.02
CA ILE A 288 -39.38 -18.03 1.25
C ILE A 288 -39.55 -19.02 2.41
N GLU A 289 -40.09 -20.21 2.12
CA GLU A 289 -40.28 -21.28 3.09
C GLU A 289 -38.96 -21.83 3.66
N LYS A 290 -37.94 -22.04 2.81
CA LYS A 290 -36.60 -22.45 3.28
C LYS A 290 -35.93 -21.40 4.16
N VAL A 291 -36.08 -20.12 3.82
CA VAL A 291 -35.53 -19.03 4.63
C VAL A 291 -36.24 -18.94 5.98
N ARG A 292 -37.57 -19.06 6.00
CA ARG A 292 -38.36 -19.03 7.26
C ARG A 292 -38.07 -20.21 8.17
N ASN A 293 -37.82 -21.39 7.60
CA ASN A 293 -37.53 -22.62 8.34
C ASN A 293 -36.03 -22.81 8.63
N PHE A 294 -35.17 -21.87 8.21
CA PHE A 294 -33.73 -21.96 8.43
C PHE A 294 -33.41 -21.70 9.90
N SER A 295 -32.94 -22.74 10.62
CA SER A 295 -32.42 -22.60 11.97
C SER A 295 -30.88 -22.62 11.93
N PRO A 296 -30.20 -21.52 12.28
CA PRO A 296 -28.75 -21.48 12.31
C PRO A 296 -28.18 -22.48 13.31
N THR A 297 -27.16 -23.21 12.87
CA THR A 297 -26.38 -24.15 13.67
C THR A 297 -25.57 -23.44 14.78
N LYS A 298 -24.99 -24.18 15.73
CA LYS A 298 -24.22 -23.59 16.84
C LYS A 298 -23.00 -22.82 16.33
N THR A 299 -22.33 -23.38 15.32
CA THR A 299 -21.19 -22.74 14.65
C THR A 299 -21.57 -21.48 13.88
N GLN A 300 -22.73 -21.47 13.21
CA GLN A 300 -23.27 -20.27 12.54
C GLN A 300 -23.65 -19.18 13.54
N ARG A 301 -24.34 -19.50 14.63
CA ARG A 301 -24.66 -18.51 15.67
C ARG A 301 -23.41 -17.88 16.28
N ALA A 302 -22.31 -18.63 16.38
CA ALA A 302 -21.04 -18.10 16.85
C ALA A 302 -20.42 -17.04 15.92
N THR A 303 -20.87 -16.91 14.68
CA THR A 303 -20.44 -15.83 13.77
C THR A 303 -21.12 -14.50 14.06
N PHE A 304 -22.27 -14.49 14.75
CA PHE A 304 -23.03 -13.25 15.03
C PHE A 304 -22.22 -12.25 15.85
N LYS A 305 -21.41 -12.72 16.81
CA LYS A 305 -20.49 -11.85 17.56
C LYS A 305 -19.40 -11.22 16.69
N PHE A 306 -18.96 -11.88 15.62
CA PHE A 306 -17.99 -11.30 14.68
C PHE A 306 -18.63 -10.14 13.92
N PHE A 307 -19.85 -10.33 13.40
CA PHE A 307 -20.59 -9.27 12.72
C PHE A 307 -20.92 -8.10 13.66
N PHE A 308 -21.32 -8.40 14.90
CA PHE A 308 -21.56 -7.36 15.90
C PHE A 308 -20.31 -6.52 16.18
N VAL A 309 -19.15 -7.17 16.40
CA VAL A 309 -17.88 -6.45 16.56
C VAL A 309 -17.52 -5.68 15.29
N ALA A 310 -17.73 -6.25 14.10
CA ALA A 310 -17.47 -5.55 12.85
C ALA A 310 -18.29 -4.25 12.70
N ILE A 311 -19.55 -4.23 13.15
CA ILE A 311 -20.37 -3.01 13.20
C ILE A 311 -19.76 -1.96 14.14
N LEU A 312 -19.28 -2.38 15.32
CA LEU A 312 -18.60 -1.47 16.25
C LEU A 312 -17.31 -0.91 15.65
N LEU A 313 -16.49 -1.75 15.02
CA LEU A 313 -15.26 -1.33 14.34
C LEU A 313 -15.55 -0.39 13.18
N PHE A 314 -16.62 -0.62 12.42
CA PHE A 314 -17.08 0.27 11.37
C PHE A 314 -17.48 1.65 11.93
N PHE A 315 -18.24 1.68 13.04
CA PHE A 315 -18.60 2.95 13.68
C PHE A 315 -17.37 3.72 14.18
N LEU A 316 -16.41 3.02 14.80
CA LEU A 316 -15.13 3.61 15.22
C LEU A 316 -14.32 4.13 14.02
N GLN A 317 -14.30 3.40 12.91
CA GLN A 317 -13.59 3.78 11.69
C GLN A 317 -14.15 5.07 11.08
N VAL A 318 -15.46 5.17 10.96
CA VAL A 318 -16.14 6.38 10.47
C VAL A 318 -15.90 7.56 11.41
N SER A 319 -15.98 7.33 12.72
CA SER A 319 -15.68 8.35 13.73
C SER A 319 -14.25 8.86 13.64
N SER A 320 -13.28 7.96 13.48
CA SER A 320 -11.86 8.31 13.26
C SER A 320 -11.66 9.13 11.98
N GLY A 321 -12.40 8.79 10.91
CA GLY A 321 -12.39 9.56 9.66
C GLY A 321 -12.92 10.98 9.85
N LEU A 322 -13.98 11.17 10.64
CA LEU A 322 -14.50 12.49 10.99
C LEU A 322 -13.48 13.32 11.79
N ILE A 323 -12.74 12.70 12.72
CA ILE A 323 -11.66 13.37 13.46
C ILE A 323 -10.53 13.79 12.50
N THR A 324 -10.13 12.90 11.58
CA THR A 324 -9.11 13.22 10.57
C THR A 324 -9.56 14.40 9.69
N ILE A 325 -10.81 14.41 9.21
CA ILE A 325 -11.35 15.52 8.40
C ILE A 325 -11.40 16.82 9.21
N ASN A 326 -11.73 16.74 10.50
CA ASN A 326 -11.77 17.92 11.36
C ASN A 326 -10.43 18.68 11.37
N ASP A 327 -9.30 17.98 11.31
CA ASP A 327 -7.98 18.61 11.25
C ASP A 327 -7.73 19.44 9.96
N PHE A 328 -8.48 19.17 8.88
CA PHE A 328 -8.37 19.94 7.63
C PHE A 328 -9.24 21.21 7.62
N ILE A 329 -10.45 21.15 8.20
CA ILE A 329 -11.47 22.20 8.03
C ILE A 329 -11.99 22.80 9.34
N ASN A 330 -11.48 22.34 10.48
CA ASN A 330 -11.90 22.72 11.85
C ASN A 330 -13.43 22.70 12.05
N TYR A 331 -14.11 21.67 11.52
CA TYR A 331 -15.57 21.56 11.55
C TYR A 331 -16.15 21.51 12.98
N LEU A 332 -15.53 20.74 13.86
CA LEU A 332 -15.92 20.59 15.27
C LEU A 332 -15.66 21.86 16.08
N GLY A 333 -14.70 22.68 15.67
CA GLY A 333 -14.48 24.03 16.22
C GLY A 333 -15.71 24.93 16.04
N TYR A 334 -16.44 24.82 14.92
CA TYR A 334 -17.71 25.56 14.72
C TYR A 334 -18.81 25.15 15.71
N VAL A 335 -18.73 23.95 16.28
CA VAL A 335 -19.67 23.42 17.30
C VAL A 335 -19.11 23.64 18.72
N GLY A 336 -17.96 24.29 18.86
CA GLY A 336 -17.32 24.61 20.14
C GLY A 336 -16.47 23.48 20.74
N ILE A 337 -16.11 22.46 19.95
CA ILE A 337 -15.27 21.34 20.39
C ILE A 337 -13.89 21.45 19.71
N ASN A 338 -12.87 21.89 20.46
CA ASN A 338 -11.49 21.92 20.01
C ASN A 338 -10.79 20.61 20.39
N ILE A 339 -10.51 19.76 19.40
CA ILE A 339 -9.73 18.50 19.56
C ILE A 339 -8.33 18.65 18.96
N VAL A 340 -8.01 19.84 18.42
CA VAL A 340 -6.72 20.13 17.78
C VAL A 340 -5.61 20.04 18.83
N GLY A 341 -4.65 19.13 18.63
CA GLY A 341 -3.53 18.89 19.55
C GLY A 341 -3.66 17.63 20.41
N ASP A 342 -4.87 17.21 20.79
CA ASP A 342 -5.09 16.06 21.68
C ASP A 342 -4.96 14.71 20.96
N VAL A 343 -5.42 14.66 19.71
CA VAL A 343 -5.33 13.47 18.85
C VAL A 343 -4.64 13.87 17.55
N PRO A 344 -3.31 13.65 17.43
CA PRO A 344 -2.59 13.89 16.19
C PRO A 344 -3.22 13.16 15.01
N VAL A 345 -3.21 13.80 13.85
CA VAL A 345 -3.78 13.24 12.61
C VAL A 345 -3.14 11.90 12.22
N THR A 346 -1.88 11.68 12.60
CA THR A 346 -1.19 10.39 12.43
C THR A 346 -1.98 9.27 13.10
N ILE A 347 -2.46 9.47 14.33
CA ILE A 347 -3.24 8.46 15.07
C ILE A 347 -4.62 8.25 14.44
N SER A 348 -5.36 9.34 14.18
CA SER A 348 -6.73 9.24 13.67
C SER A 348 -6.78 8.64 12.27
N ARG A 349 -5.75 8.89 11.44
CA ARG A 349 -5.62 8.28 10.12
C ARG A 349 -5.21 6.81 10.19
N SER A 350 -4.21 6.44 11.01
CA SER A 350 -3.85 5.02 11.22
C SER A 350 -5.05 4.21 11.68
N TRP A 351 -5.81 4.73 12.64
CA TRP A 351 -7.04 4.08 13.11
C TRP A 351 -8.07 3.94 11.99
N HIS A 352 -8.28 4.99 11.20
CA HIS A 352 -9.23 4.95 10.09
C HIS A 352 -8.88 3.86 9.06
N LEU A 353 -7.62 3.78 8.64
CA LEU A 353 -7.15 2.78 7.68
C LEU A 353 -7.18 1.37 8.26
N MET A 354 -6.64 1.19 9.46
CA MET A 354 -6.54 -0.14 10.07
C MET A 354 -7.88 -0.71 10.48
N LEU A 355 -8.78 0.11 11.02
CA LEU A 355 -10.13 -0.34 11.34
C LEU A 355 -10.88 -0.75 10.07
N ALA A 356 -10.67 -0.06 8.95
CA ALA A 356 -11.27 -0.43 7.66
C ALA A 356 -10.85 -1.85 7.24
N LEU A 357 -9.55 -2.15 7.31
CA LEU A 357 -9.04 -3.50 7.06
C LEU A 357 -9.62 -4.53 8.06
N TYR A 358 -9.65 -4.20 9.35
CA TYR A 358 -10.12 -5.13 10.38
C TYR A 358 -11.59 -5.50 10.27
N TRP A 359 -12.50 -4.53 10.08
CA TRP A 359 -13.93 -4.84 10.02
C TRP A 359 -14.28 -5.59 8.74
N ILE A 360 -13.68 -5.22 7.60
CA ILE A 360 -13.89 -5.91 6.33
C ILE A 360 -13.41 -7.36 6.42
N SER A 361 -12.16 -7.58 6.87
CA SER A 361 -11.62 -8.93 7.04
C SER A 361 -12.41 -9.75 8.06
N THR A 362 -12.90 -9.13 9.13
CA THR A 362 -13.75 -9.80 10.13
C THR A 362 -15.07 -10.29 9.53
N CYS A 363 -15.73 -9.47 8.69
CA CYS A 363 -16.94 -9.85 7.96
C CYS A 363 -16.69 -11.02 7.00
N TRP A 364 -15.53 -11.05 6.34
CA TRP A 364 -15.13 -12.15 5.45
C TRP A 364 -14.89 -13.45 6.21
N ILE A 365 -14.13 -13.39 7.30
CA ILE A 365 -13.89 -14.54 8.17
C ILE A 365 -15.23 -15.06 8.71
N ALA A 366 -16.11 -14.18 9.19
CA ALA A 366 -17.43 -14.56 9.68
C ALA A 366 -18.31 -15.22 8.61
N SER A 367 -18.37 -14.62 7.42
CA SER A 367 -19.15 -15.14 6.28
C SER A 367 -18.64 -16.51 5.82
N SER A 368 -17.32 -16.68 5.71
CA SER A 368 -16.72 -17.95 5.34
C SER A 368 -17.09 -19.06 6.33
N ILE A 369 -17.04 -18.78 7.64
CA ILE A 369 -17.41 -19.71 8.71
C ILE A 369 -18.91 -20.03 8.66
N PHE A 370 -19.76 -19.04 8.40
CA PHE A 370 -21.22 -19.20 8.33
C PHE A 370 -21.65 -20.16 7.22
N ILE A 371 -20.94 -20.15 6.09
CA ILE A 371 -21.23 -20.99 4.93
C ILE A 371 -20.78 -22.45 5.14
N LEU A 372 -19.79 -22.72 6.01
CA LEU A 372 -19.21 -24.08 6.16
C LEU A 372 -20.26 -25.17 6.43
N PRO A 373 -21.20 -25.02 7.40
CA PRO A 373 -22.19 -26.07 7.68
C PRO A 373 -23.19 -26.29 6.54
N ILE A 374 -23.41 -25.27 5.70
CA ILE A 374 -24.29 -25.35 4.52
C ILE A 374 -23.61 -26.20 3.44
N LEU A 375 -22.31 -25.97 3.21
CA LEU A 375 -21.52 -26.74 2.25
C LEU A 375 -21.31 -28.18 2.70
N SER A 376 -20.98 -28.40 3.98
CA SER A 376 -20.71 -29.72 4.55
C SER A 376 -21.96 -30.56 4.82
N LYS A 377 -23.13 -29.92 4.87
CA LYS A 377 -24.42 -30.50 5.31
C LYS A 377 -24.36 -31.17 6.70
N LYS A 378 -23.31 -30.90 7.49
CA LYS A 378 -23.07 -31.50 8.80
C LYS A 378 -22.16 -30.61 9.65
N GLU A 379 -22.47 -30.46 10.95
CA GLU A 379 -21.54 -29.83 11.88
C GLU A 379 -20.35 -30.74 12.21
N VAL A 380 -19.15 -30.19 12.06
CA VAL A 380 -17.90 -30.89 12.38
C VAL A 380 -17.59 -30.73 13.88
N PRO A 381 -17.28 -31.82 14.61
CA PRO A 381 -16.99 -31.73 16.04
C PRO A 381 -15.75 -30.89 16.32
N GLY A 382 -15.78 -30.12 17.42
CA GLY A 382 -14.68 -29.24 17.85
C GLY A 382 -14.59 -27.89 17.11
N GLN A 383 -15.38 -27.68 16.05
CA GLN A 383 -15.33 -26.46 15.24
C GLN A 383 -15.69 -25.20 16.05
N LEU A 384 -16.70 -25.29 16.92
CA LEU A 384 -17.13 -24.17 17.77
C LEU A 384 -16.00 -23.65 18.66
N ARG A 385 -15.17 -24.54 19.21
CA ARG A 385 -14.03 -24.15 20.05
C ARG A 385 -13.00 -23.37 19.24
N LEU A 386 -12.68 -23.84 18.03
CA LEU A 386 -11.72 -23.15 17.14
C LEU A 386 -12.23 -21.77 16.72
N ILE A 387 -13.51 -21.64 16.38
CA ILE A 387 -14.15 -20.36 16.04
C ILE A 387 -14.09 -19.39 17.23
N ASN A 388 -14.32 -19.88 18.45
CA ASN A 388 -14.25 -19.05 19.65
C ASN A 388 -12.81 -18.61 19.96
N ILE A 389 -11.82 -19.48 19.78
CA ILE A 389 -10.40 -19.11 19.93
C ILE A 389 -10.03 -18.05 18.88
N LEU A 390 -10.42 -18.26 17.61
CA LEU A 390 -10.20 -17.31 16.52
C LEU A 390 -10.78 -15.93 16.84
N PHE A 391 -11.99 -15.87 17.40
CA PHE A 391 -12.63 -14.63 17.84
C PHE A 391 -11.80 -13.89 18.90
N VAL A 392 -11.33 -14.62 19.93
CA VAL A 392 -10.52 -14.04 21.01
C VAL A 392 -9.19 -13.51 20.47
N LEU A 393 -8.54 -14.25 19.57
CA LEU A 393 -7.29 -13.80 18.95
C LEU A 393 -7.48 -12.54 18.11
N LEU A 394 -8.57 -12.46 17.31
CA LEU A 394 -8.92 -11.25 16.56
C LEU A 394 -9.20 -10.07 17.50
N PHE A 395 -9.89 -10.29 18.62
CA PHE A 395 -10.14 -9.24 19.60
C PHE A 395 -8.84 -8.72 20.22
N ILE A 396 -7.93 -9.61 20.60
CA ILE A 396 -6.60 -9.24 21.13
C ILE A 396 -5.80 -8.49 20.06
N LEU A 397 -5.83 -8.96 18.81
CA LEU A 397 -5.15 -8.31 17.70
C LEU A 397 -5.61 -6.87 17.53
N VAL A 398 -6.91 -6.64 17.40
CA VAL A 398 -7.48 -5.32 17.14
C VAL A 398 -7.31 -4.41 18.36
N GLY A 399 -7.65 -4.87 19.56
CA GLY A 399 -7.52 -4.06 20.78
C GLY A 399 -6.06 -3.69 21.06
N GLY A 400 -5.16 -4.67 20.94
CA GLY A 400 -3.73 -4.45 21.16
C GLY A 400 -3.11 -3.52 20.11
N SER A 401 -3.44 -3.71 18.83
CA SER A 401 -2.87 -2.87 17.76
C SER A 401 -3.35 -1.42 17.85
N LEU A 402 -4.62 -1.18 18.19
CA LEU A 402 -5.14 0.18 18.37
C LEU A 402 -4.42 0.93 19.49
N VAL A 403 -4.16 0.26 20.62
CA VAL A 403 -3.38 0.83 21.73
C VAL A 403 -1.93 1.07 21.31
N GLY A 404 -1.32 0.11 20.61
CA GLY A 404 0.04 0.24 20.07
C GLY A 404 0.20 1.43 19.12
N MET A 405 -0.77 1.64 18.22
CA MET A 405 -0.77 2.76 17.26
C MET A 405 -0.94 4.14 17.92
N VAL A 406 -1.45 4.21 19.15
CA VAL A 406 -1.45 5.46 19.93
C VAL A 406 -0.11 5.66 20.63
N MET A 407 0.36 4.63 21.33
CA MET A 407 1.56 4.73 22.18
C MET A 407 2.86 4.85 21.38
N GLY A 408 2.91 4.29 20.16
CA GLY A 408 4.10 4.31 19.30
C GLY A 408 4.47 5.73 18.84
N PRO A 409 3.61 6.43 18.07
CA PRO A 409 3.88 7.77 17.55
C PRO A 409 4.03 8.84 18.64
N LEU A 410 3.39 8.65 19.80
CA LEU A 410 3.55 9.54 20.97
C LEU A 410 4.89 9.32 21.71
N GLY A 411 5.76 8.42 21.23
CA GLY A 411 7.07 8.18 21.81
C GLY A 411 7.07 7.38 23.12
N LEU A 412 5.91 6.87 23.58
CA LEU A 412 5.76 6.20 24.86
C LEU A 412 6.41 4.81 24.92
N MET A 413 6.77 4.22 23.77
CA MET A 413 7.32 2.87 23.66
C MET A 413 8.84 2.81 23.40
N GLY A 414 9.49 3.94 23.09
CA GLY A 414 10.91 3.96 22.74
C GLY A 414 11.27 2.97 21.63
N GLU A 415 12.27 2.12 21.88
CA GLU A 415 12.74 1.09 20.93
C GLU A 415 11.69 0.01 20.61
N TRP A 416 10.70 -0.19 21.49
CA TRP A 416 9.63 -1.16 21.28
C TRP A 416 8.54 -0.66 20.33
N SER A 417 8.64 0.59 19.84
CA SER A 417 7.64 1.20 18.96
C SER A 417 7.39 0.36 17.71
N ASN A 418 8.44 -0.15 17.03
CA ASN A 418 8.23 -1.00 15.85
C ASN A 418 7.58 -2.37 16.17
N PHE A 419 7.90 -2.95 17.33
CA PHE A 419 7.47 -4.30 17.68
C PHE A 419 6.04 -4.34 18.24
N LEU A 420 5.70 -3.43 19.17
CA LEU A 420 4.42 -3.37 19.87
C LEU A 420 3.56 -2.15 19.51
N GLY A 421 4.17 -1.13 18.91
CA GLY A 421 3.52 0.15 18.63
C GLY A 421 3.10 0.26 17.17
N HIS A 422 3.83 1.11 16.45
CA HIS A 422 3.56 1.50 15.07
C HIS A 422 4.75 1.15 14.16
N GLN A 423 4.50 0.46 13.04
CA GLN A 423 5.54 0.12 12.05
C GLN A 423 5.89 1.29 11.13
N GLY A 424 5.00 2.27 10.97
CA GLY A 424 5.27 3.52 10.25
C GLY A 424 5.08 3.45 8.74
N TRP A 425 4.41 2.39 8.26
CA TRP A 425 4.08 2.18 6.86
C TRP A 425 2.57 2.20 6.69
N GLU A 426 2.08 3.07 5.83
CA GLU A 426 0.66 3.15 5.51
C GLU A 426 0.09 1.77 5.14
N PHE A 427 -1.08 1.44 5.71
CA PHE A 427 -1.78 0.14 5.62
C PHE A 427 -1.12 -1.03 6.36
N VAL A 428 0.10 -0.85 6.89
CA VAL A 428 0.83 -1.82 7.72
C VAL A 428 1.27 -1.12 9.01
N ASP A 429 0.33 -0.44 9.65
CA ASP A 429 0.62 0.44 10.80
C ASP A 429 0.91 -0.32 12.09
N PHE A 430 0.25 -1.45 12.30
CA PHE A 430 0.34 -2.22 13.54
C PHE A 430 1.74 -2.81 13.76
N GLY A 431 2.20 -2.85 15.02
CA GLY A 431 3.49 -3.43 15.39
C GLY A 431 3.72 -4.88 14.91
N LYS A 432 4.99 -5.26 14.76
CA LYS A 432 5.38 -6.58 14.22
C LYS A 432 4.79 -7.77 14.97
N VAL A 433 4.57 -7.66 16.28
CA VAL A 433 3.95 -8.73 17.08
C VAL A 433 2.53 -9.04 16.61
N TYR A 434 1.78 -7.99 16.24
CA TYR A 434 0.41 -8.11 15.76
C TYR A 434 0.39 -8.67 14.33
N GLN A 435 1.44 -8.42 13.54
CA GLN A 435 1.63 -9.07 12.26
C GLN A 435 1.82 -10.58 12.38
N ILE A 436 2.65 -11.02 13.33
CA ILE A 436 2.84 -12.45 13.63
C ILE A 436 1.53 -13.07 14.12
N LEU A 437 0.81 -12.37 15.01
CA LEU A 437 -0.50 -12.82 15.50
C LEU A 437 -1.52 -12.95 14.36
N LEU A 438 -1.56 -11.99 13.44
CA LEU A 438 -2.43 -12.02 12.26
C LEU A 438 -2.10 -13.22 11.34
N MET A 439 -0.82 -13.55 11.15
CA MET A 439 -0.44 -14.77 10.43
C MET A 439 -0.98 -16.03 11.14
N GLY A 440 -0.83 -16.09 12.48
CA GLY A 440 -1.41 -17.18 13.27
C GLY A 440 -2.92 -17.30 13.13
N ILE A 441 -3.62 -16.15 13.08
CA ILE A 441 -5.06 -16.07 12.83
C ILE A 441 -5.42 -16.60 11.44
N PHE A 442 -4.68 -16.26 10.38
CA PHE A 442 -4.93 -16.81 9.04
C PHE A 442 -4.71 -18.30 8.96
N ILE A 443 -3.66 -18.83 9.59
CA ILE A 443 -3.41 -20.28 9.64
C ILE A 443 -4.56 -20.98 10.37
N LEU A 444 -4.97 -20.46 11.53
CA LEU A 444 -6.09 -21.02 12.29
C LEU A 444 -7.41 -20.95 11.50
N TRP A 445 -7.67 -19.83 10.83
CA TRP A 445 -8.83 -19.66 9.96
C TRP A 445 -8.80 -20.65 8.79
N GLY A 446 -7.66 -20.83 8.15
CA GLY A 446 -7.46 -21.85 7.10
C GLY A 446 -7.74 -23.26 7.61
N ILE A 447 -7.32 -23.60 8.84
CA ILE A 447 -7.64 -24.89 9.48
C ILE A 447 -9.16 -25.02 9.71
N VAL A 448 -9.83 -23.96 10.18
CA VAL A 448 -11.28 -23.93 10.39
C VAL A 448 -12.01 -24.18 9.06
N VAL A 449 -11.67 -23.43 8.02
CA VAL A 449 -12.27 -23.60 6.69
C VAL A 449 -11.98 -25.00 6.13
N TYR A 450 -10.74 -25.48 6.24
CA TYR A 450 -10.36 -26.81 5.77
C TYR A 450 -11.18 -27.92 6.44
N ARG A 451 -11.30 -27.88 7.77
CA ARG A 451 -12.12 -28.83 8.53
C ARG A 451 -13.57 -28.80 8.11
N GLY A 452 -14.12 -27.61 7.84
CA GLY A 452 -15.50 -27.42 7.42
C GLY A 452 -15.78 -27.95 6.02
N ILE A 453 -14.88 -27.71 5.06
CA ILE A 453 -15.06 -28.11 3.66
C ILE A 453 -14.67 -29.57 3.42
N LYS A 454 -13.77 -30.16 4.22
CA LYS A 454 -13.26 -31.53 4.04
C LYS A 454 -14.33 -32.59 3.70
N PRO A 455 -15.51 -32.64 4.35
CA PRO A 455 -16.55 -33.61 4.02
C PRO A 455 -17.16 -33.45 2.62
N SER A 456 -17.04 -32.27 2.01
CA SER A 456 -17.62 -31.92 0.70
C SER A 456 -16.60 -31.92 -0.43
N LEU A 457 -15.33 -32.21 -0.15
CA LEU A 457 -14.30 -32.31 -1.18
C LEU A 457 -14.54 -33.57 -2.02
N ILE A 458 -14.82 -33.39 -3.31
CA ILE A 458 -15.01 -34.48 -4.26
C ILE A 458 -13.65 -34.86 -4.86
N LYS A 459 -13.26 -36.13 -4.71
CA LYS A 459 -12.04 -36.66 -5.34
C LYS A 459 -12.18 -36.62 -6.87
N HIS A 460 -11.11 -36.23 -7.56
CA HIS A 460 -11.03 -36.15 -9.03
C HIS A 460 -11.77 -34.98 -9.72
N GLU A 461 -12.29 -34.00 -8.95
CA GLU A 461 -12.86 -32.76 -9.50
C GLU A 461 -12.11 -31.51 -8.97
N PRO A 462 -10.88 -31.23 -9.43
CA PRO A 462 -10.04 -30.17 -8.86
C PRO A 462 -10.65 -28.76 -8.99
N TRP A 463 -11.54 -28.56 -9.96
CA TRP A 463 -12.15 -27.25 -10.27
C TRP A 463 -13.56 -27.06 -9.71
N ASN A 464 -14.01 -27.94 -8.81
CA ASN A 464 -15.28 -27.74 -8.13
C ASN A 464 -15.20 -26.56 -7.14
N LEU A 465 -16.30 -25.84 -6.93
CA LEU A 465 -16.36 -24.62 -6.13
C LEU A 465 -15.72 -24.77 -4.72
N PRO A 466 -15.91 -25.88 -3.97
CA PRO A 466 -15.27 -26.04 -2.67
C PRO A 466 -13.73 -26.12 -2.72
N ASN A 467 -13.15 -26.65 -3.80
CA ASN A 467 -11.70 -26.71 -4.00
C ASN A 467 -11.13 -25.32 -4.29
N TRP A 468 -11.83 -24.51 -5.10
CA TRP A 468 -11.46 -23.10 -5.35
C TRP A 468 -11.43 -22.27 -4.07
N ILE A 469 -12.42 -22.42 -3.20
CA ILE A 469 -12.44 -21.73 -1.90
C ILE A 469 -11.19 -22.10 -1.08
N MET A 470 -10.78 -23.37 -1.08
CA MET A 470 -9.56 -23.80 -0.39
C MET A 470 -8.30 -23.16 -0.98
N TYR A 471 -8.18 -23.14 -2.31
CA TYR A 471 -7.02 -22.53 -2.97
C TYR A 471 -6.92 -21.04 -2.66
N SER A 472 -8.04 -20.30 -2.68
CA SER A 472 -8.08 -18.89 -2.27
C SER A 472 -7.68 -18.73 -0.80
N VAL A 473 -8.20 -19.55 0.11
CA VAL A 473 -7.91 -19.50 1.55
C VAL A 473 -6.45 -19.78 1.87
N ILE A 474 -5.78 -20.67 1.11
CA ILE A 474 -4.35 -20.96 1.27
C ILE A 474 -3.48 -19.87 0.61
N GLY A 475 -3.93 -19.29 -0.51
CA GLY A 475 -3.22 -18.20 -1.18
C GLY A 475 -3.04 -16.96 -0.29
N ILE A 476 -4.04 -16.67 0.55
CA ILE A 476 -4.05 -15.52 1.47
C ILE A 476 -2.84 -15.48 2.41
N PRO A 477 -2.59 -16.49 3.28
CA PRO A 477 -1.41 -16.50 4.14
C PRO A 477 -0.10 -16.59 3.36
N LEU A 478 -0.08 -17.25 2.20
CA LEU A 478 1.13 -17.31 1.35
C LEU A 478 1.53 -15.92 0.83
N LEU A 479 0.57 -15.14 0.36
CA LEU A 479 0.82 -13.77 -0.09
C LEU A 479 1.19 -12.87 1.10
N PHE A 480 0.56 -13.07 2.26
CA PHE A 480 0.87 -12.31 3.49
C PHE A 480 2.30 -12.54 4.01
N LEU A 481 2.98 -13.64 3.65
CA LEU A 481 4.40 -13.86 4.00
C LEU A 481 5.32 -12.76 3.46
N SER A 482 4.97 -12.15 2.33
CA SER A 482 5.72 -11.04 1.75
C SER A 482 5.91 -9.87 2.72
N GLY A 483 4.93 -9.62 3.61
CA GLY A 483 5.00 -8.55 4.60
C GLY A 483 6.05 -8.74 5.69
N PHE A 484 6.67 -9.91 5.81
CA PHE A 484 7.72 -10.16 6.79
C PHE A 484 9.12 -9.84 6.28
N VAL A 485 9.28 -9.55 4.99
CA VAL A 485 10.58 -9.27 4.38
C VAL A 485 11.09 -7.88 4.78
N ALA A 486 10.22 -6.87 4.80
CA ALA A 486 10.58 -5.51 5.15
C ALA A 486 10.87 -5.35 6.65
N ARG A 487 12.01 -4.71 6.94
CA ARG A 487 12.44 -4.24 8.27
C ARG A 487 12.65 -2.73 8.26
N PRO A 488 12.65 -2.05 9.41
CA PRO A 488 12.85 -0.59 9.49
C PRO A 488 14.15 -0.10 8.82
N GLU A 489 15.18 -0.93 8.75
CA GLU A 489 16.50 -0.60 8.18
C GLU A 489 16.62 -0.96 6.70
N THR A 490 15.61 -1.63 6.13
CA THR A 490 15.63 -2.05 4.72
C THR A 490 15.58 -0.82 3.81
N ASN A 491 16.23 -0.87 2.64
CA ASN A 491 16.08 0.19 1.64
C ASN A 491 14.61 0.52 1.41
N PHE A 492 14.25 1.81 1.50
CA PHE A 492 12.86 2.26 1.40
C PHE A 492 12.15 1.70 0.16
N VAL A 493 12.80 1.73 -1.01
CA VAL A 493 12.21 1.24 -2.27
C VAL A 493 12.00 -0.28 -2.24
N ILE A 494 12.91 -1.02 -1.60
CA ILE A 494 12.78 -2.47 -1.45
C ILE A 494 11.68 -2.81 -0.45
N ALA A 495 11.61 -2.10 0.68
CA ALA A 495 10.57 -2.27 1.67
C ALA A 495 9.19 -1.96 1.07
N ASP A 496 9.11 -0.90 0.28
CA ASP A 496 7.89 -0.46 -0.38
C ASP A 496 7.38 -1.46 -1.44
N PHE A 497 8.28 -2.07 -2.22
CA PHE A 497 7.93 -3.18 -3.11
C PHE A 497 7.22 -4.32 -2.36
N TRP A 498 7.76 -4.73 -1.21
CA TRP A 498 7.14 -5.79 -0.40
C TRP A 498 5.87 -5.32 0.32
N ARG A 499 5.78 -4.04 0.69
CA ARG A 499 4.57 -3.44 1.23
C ARG A 499 3.42 -3.53 0.23
N TRP A 500 3.65 -3.14 -1.02
CA TRP A 500 2.64 -3.25 -2.08
C TRP A 500 2.28 -4.69 -2.43
N MET A 501 3.19 -5.65 -2.25
CA MET A 501 2.86 -7.08 -2.34
C MET A 501 1.87 -7.52 -1.25
N VAL A 502 1.82 -6.86 -0.10
CA VAL A 502 0.77 -7.09 0.90
C VAL A 502 -0.49 -6.30 0.56
N ILE A 503 -0.38 -5.03 0.21
CA ILE A 503 -1.56 -4.18 0.00
C ILE A 503 -2.29 -4.60 -1.28
N HIS A 504 -1.62 -4.53 -2.43
CA HIS A 504 -2.23 -4.80 -3.73
C HIS A 504 -2.47 -6.30 -3.92
N MET A 505 -1.45 -7.15 -3.71
CA MET A 505 -1.62 -8.57 -4.00
C MET A 505 -2.38 -9.31 -2.90
N TRP A 506 -2.33 -8.90 -1.62
CA TRP A 506 -3.11 -9.59 -0.58
C TRP A 506 -4.49 -8.96 -0.35
N VAL A 507 -4.64 -7.66 -0.06
CA VAL A 507 -5.98 -7.07 0.23
C VAL A 507 -6.89 -7.15 -0.99
N GLU A 508 -6.39 -6.76 -2.17
CA GLU A 508 -7.21 -6.75 -3.38
C GLU A 508 -7.58 -8.17 -3.83
N ALA A 509 -6.64 -9.12 -3.75
CA ALA A 509 -6.91 -10.52 -4.06
C ALA A 509 -7.82 -11.19 -3.03
N PHE A 510 -7.66 -10.88 -1.73
CA PHE A 510 -8.52 -11.38 -0.65
C PHE A 510 -9.99 -11.04 -0.93
N LEU A 511 -10.26 -9.81 -1.37
CA LEU A 511 -11.60 -9.34 -1.69
C LEU A 511 -12.10 -9.89 -3.04
N LYS A 512 -11.27 -9.87 -4.09
CA LYS A 512 -11.70 -10.29 -5.44
C LYS A 512 -11.86 -11.80 -5.60
N PHE A 513 -10.98 -12.63 -5.04
CA PHE A 513 -11.04 -14.09 -5.22
C PHE A 513 -11.93 -14.82 -4.20
N SER A 514 -12.28 -14.17 -3.09
CA SER A 514 -13.32 -14.67 -2.17
C SER A 514 -14.75 -14.36 -2.66
N LEU A 515 -14.87 -13.49 -3.68
CA LEU A 515 -16.10 -13.11 -4.39
C LEU A 515 -16.10 -13.63 -5.85
N PRO A 516 -16.27 -14.92 -6.13
CA PRO A 516 -16.94 -15.27 -7.36
C PRO A 516 -18.43 -14.96 -7.17
N SER A 517 -18.85 -13.78 -7.63
CA SER A 517 -20.27 -13.44 -7.82
C SER A 517 -20.95 -14.39 -8.78
#